data_AF-B4VH96-F1
#
_entry.id   AF-B4VH96-F1
#
_cell.length_a   1.000
_cell.length_b   1.000
_cell.length_c   1.000
_cell.angle_alpha   90.00
_cell.angle_beta   90.00
_cell.angle_gamma   90.00
#
_symmetry.space_group_name_H-M   'P 1'
#
loop_
_entity.id
_entity.type
_entity.pdbx_description
1 polymer ?
#
loop_
_entity_poly.entity_id
_entity_poly.type
_entity_poly.pdbx_seq_one_letter_code
_entity_poly.pdbx_strand_id
1 'polypeptide(L)'
;MPKDRVYGIVVTTIHNGNFLDEYYKHFKDNKNLKCVRFYVVGDLSTPPSCRDRVERYHAMGLPWIYLGKEEQEDFLAPFPELSAEIPWKSDNRRNVGFLMAYRDRCDIIIAIDDDNYPRNNWSFLEGHQHVGTKVTLSTAVGHEGWFNLCSLMDINCESLGVRGTVYARGFPYARRHPNCGSIDSQVSTGLVAINAGLWSGDPDVDAATRLVTRCEAQEKFLESFLLTSSTLMPINTQNTALIRDAIPAYYYFKMGIPIRGMKLDRFGDIFSGFFVQKCVQSVGHSIRVGSPIVEHRRSPHNLYQDLWHELAGMVIIDDMLCLLEEKMPLAFSYSEAAVNLAGKVRVWAEQQDGFLWDASLRAYFQNISDNIFNWVKACQQLNST
;
A
#
# COMPACT_ATOMS: atom_id res chain seq x y z
N MET A 1 9.31 2.00 -22.31
CA MET A 1 9.84 2.55 -21.05
C MET A 1 10.97 3.52 -21.32
N PRO A 2 11.06 4.64 -20.57
CA PRO A 2 12.30 5.41 -20.50
C PRO A 2 13.42 4.46 -20.04
N LYS A 3 14.49 4.36 -20.81
CA LYS A 3 15.51 3.30 -20.66
C LYS A 3 16.30 3.33 -19.35
N ASP A 4 16.09 4.35 -18.51
CA ASP A 4 16.98 4.69 -17.39
C ASP A 4 16.30 4.72 -16.01
N ARG A 5 15.01 4.35 -15.90
CA ARG A 5 14.31 4.37 -14.60
C ARG A 5 14.61 3.14 -13.76
N VAL A 6 14.89 3.38 -12.49
CA VAL A 6 15.13 2.36 -11.47
C VAL A 6 13.86 2.14 -10.65
N TYR A 7 13.42 0.89 -10.58
CA TYR A 7 12.27 0.43 -9.82
C TYR A 7 12.74 -0.30 -8.57
N GLY A 8 12.41 0.22 -7.39
CA GLY A 8 12.66 -0.42 -6.11
C GLY A 8 11.46 -1.25 -5.68
N ILE A 9 11.58 -2.59 -5.70
CA ILE A 9 10.52 -3.50 -5.26
C ILE A 9 10.76 -3.83 -3.79
N VAL A 10 9.78 -3.51 -2.95
CA VAL A 10 9.84 -3.68 -1.50
C VAL A 10 8.83 -4.75 -1.07
N VAL A 11 9.32 -5.74 -0.34
CA VAL A 11 8.51 -6.85 0.17
C VAL A 11 8.94 -7.22 1.57
N THR A 12 7.98 -7.59 2.42
CA THR A 12 8.23 -8.31 3.68
C THR A 12 7.80 -9.75 3.48
N THR A 13 8.52 -10.70 4.07
CA THR A 13 8.16 -12.12 3.93
C THR A 13 8.49 -12.90 5.19
N ILE A 14 7.62 -13.83 5.56
CA ILE A 14 7.88 -14.87 6.57
C ILE A 14 8.03 -16.26 5.92
N HIS A 15 8.18 -16.29 4.60
CA HIS A 15 8.21 -17.49 3.77
C HIS A 15 9.60 -17.70 3.13
N ASN A 16 9.76 -18.82 2.43
CA ASN A 16 11.04 -19.27 1.84
C ASN A 16 11.49 -18.49 0.58
N GLY A 17 10.80 -17.39 0.23
CA GLY A 17 11.13 -16.55 -0.92
C GLY A 17 10.78 -17.12 -2.30
N ASN A 18 9.98 -18.19 -2.41
CA ASN A 18 9.70 -18.83 -3.71
C ASN A 18 9.20 -17.87 -4.81
N PHE A 19 8.43 -16.83 -4.44
CA PHE A 19 7.95 -15.80 -5.37
C PHE A 19 9.08 -15.11 -6.17
N LEU A 20 10.28 -15.02 -5.60
CA LEU A 20 11.44 -14.39 -6.25
C LEU A 20 11.82 -15.07 -7.56
N ASP A 21 11.61 -16.39 -7.67
CA ASP A 21 11.95 -17.15 -8.88
C ASP A 21 11.02 -16.77 -10.05
N GLU A 22 9.73 -16.57 -9.77
CA GLU A 22 8.75 -16.13 -10.77
C GLU A 22 8.98 -14.67 -11.18
N TYR A 23 9.30 -13.80 -10.22
CA TYR A 23 9.69 -12.42 -10.54
C TYR A 23 10.98 -12.35 -11.35
N TYR A 24 12.00 -13.14 -11.01
CA TYR A 24 13.24 -13.22 -11.78
C TYR A 24 12.96 -13.64 -13.22
N LYS A 25 12.19 -14.73 -13.42
CA LYS A 25 11.79 -15.20 -14.74
C LYS A 25 11.04 -14.10 -15.50
N HIS A 26 10.06 -13.46 -14.87
CA HIS A 26 9.27 -12.39 -15.48
C HIS A 26 10.13 -11.22 -15.93
N PHE A 27 11.03 -10.73 -15.07
CA PHE A 27 11.92 -9.62 -15.43
C PHE A 27 12.96 -10.00 -16.46
N LYS A 28 13.43 -11.25 -16.47
CA LYS A 28 14.33 -11.76 -17.49
C LYS A 28 13.66 -11.80 -18.86
N ASP A 29 12.47 -12.40 -18.93
CA ASP A 29 11.71 -12.57 -20.16
C ASP A 29 11.31 -11.21 -20.77
N ASN A 30 11.05 -10.21 -19.91
CA ASN A 30 10.76 -8.83 -20.31
C ASN A 30 11.99 -7.91 -20.42
N LYS A 31 13.23 -8.43 -20.29
CA LYS A 31 14.50 -7.66 -20.37
C LYS A 31 14.61 -6.48 -19.38
N ASN A 32 13.99 -6.63 -18.21
CA ASN A 32 13.85 -5.59 -17.19
C ASN A 32 14.84 -5.74 -16.01
N LEU A 33 15.61 -6.83 -15.93
CA LEU A 33 16.48 -7.13 -14.78
C LEU A 33 17.41 -6.00 -14.34
N LYS A 34 17.93 -5.20 -15.30
CA LYS A 34 18.86 -4.10 -15.01
C LYS A 34 18.20 -2.90 -14.33
N CYS A 35 16.88 -2.79 -14.43
CA CYS A 35 16.12 -1.66 -13.92
C CYS A 35 15.49 -1.95 -12.54
N VAL A 36 15.65 -3.16 -11.99
CA VAL A 36 14.98 -3.59 -10.77
C VAL A 36 15.97 -3.74 -9.63
N ARG A 37 15.68 -3.07 -8.52
CA ARG A 37 16.31 -3.33 -7.22
C ARG A 37 15.27 -3.99 -6.32
N PHE A 38 15.64 -5.09 -5.67
CA PHE A 38 14.73 -5.84 -4.80
C PHE A 38 15.17 -5.68 -3.36
N TYR A 39 14.28 -5.23 -2.48
CA TYR A 39 14.50 -5.06 -1.05
C TYR A 39 13.63 -6.06 -0.32
N VAL A 40 14.19 -7.24 -0.03
CA VAL A 40 13.50 -8.31 0.69
C VAL A 40 13.74 -8.13 2.17
N VAL A 41 12.74 -7.64 2.88
CA VAL A 41 12.80 -7.38 4.31
C VAL A 41 12.38 -8.64 5.08
N GLY A 42 13.35 -9.29 5.70
CA GLY A 42 13.10 -10.45 6.56
C GLY A 42 12.51 -10.07 7.92
N ASP A 43 11.75 -10.98 8.51
CA ASP A 43 11.39 -10.98 9.91
C ASP A 43 12.21 -12.05 10.66
N LEU A 44 12.09 -12.11 11.99
CA LEU A 44 12.67 -13.16 12.82
C LEU A 44 12.13 -14.55 12.49
N SER A 45 10.93 -14.63 11.92
CA SER A 45 10.31 -15.89 11.48
C SER A 45 10.67 -16.29 10.06
N THR A 46 11.39 -15.47 9.29
CA THR A 46 11.74 -15.79 7.90
C THR A 46 12.76 -16.92 7.86
N PRO A 47 12.50 -18.01 7.11
CA PRO A 47 13.45 -19.11 6.96
C PRO A 47 14.77 -18.65 6.31
N PRO A 48 15.92 -19.21 6.73
CA PRO A 48 17.23 -18.91 6.11
C PRO A 48 17.27 -19.11 4.59
N SER A 49 16.48 -20.06 4.07
CA SER A 49 16.37 -20.32 2.64
C SER A 49 15.90 -19.13 1.81
N CYS A 50 15.19 -18.17 2.42
CA CYS A 50 14.84 -16.91 1.77
C CYS A 50 16.09 -16.06 1.49
N ARG A 51 16.97 -15.91 2.50
CA ARG A 51 18.26 -15.21 2.37
C ARG A 51 19.12 -15.88 1.30
N ASP A 52 19.30 -17.21 1.39
CA ASP A 52 20.08 -17.97 0.41
C ASP A 52 19.60 -17.73 -1.02
N ARG A 53 18.28 -17.63 -1.21
CA ARG A 53 17.67 -17.37 -2.51
C ARG A 53 17.96 -15.96 -3.03
N VAL A 54 17.86 -14.94 -2.18
CA VAL A 54 18.20 -13.55 -2.55
C VAL A 54 19.69 -13.43 -2.86
N GLU A 55 20.55 -14.02 -2.03
CA GLU A 55 22.00 -13.99 -2.21
C GLU A 55 22.45 -14.69 -3.49
N ARG A 56 21.76 -15.76 -3.93
CA ARG A 56 21.99 -16.34 -5.26
C ARG A 56 21.78 -15.34 -6.39
N TYR A 57 20.71 -14.55 -6.34
CA TYR A 57 20.45 -13.51 -7.35
C TYR A 57 21.44 -12.35 -7.24
N HIS A 58 21.82 -11.98 -6.02
CA HIS A 58 22.87 -10.99 -5.79
C HIS A 58 24.20 -11.41 -6.42
N ALA A 59 24.61 -12.67 -6.22
CA ALA A 59 25.82 -13.24 -6.81
C ALA A 59 25.81 -13.28 -8.36
N MET A 60 24.62 -13.20 -8.98
CA MET A 60 24.47 -13.05 -10.43
C MET A 60 24.62 -11.58 -10.90
N GLY A 61 24.93 -10.65 -10.00
CA GLY A 61 25.07 -9.23 -10.29
C GLY A 61 23.76 -8.46 -10.29
N LEU A 62 22.68 -9.03 -9.75
CA LEU A 62 21.42 -8.31 -9.59
C LEU A 62 21.44 -7.50 -8.29
N PRO A 63 20.96 -6.24 -8.27
CA PRO A 63 20.91 -5.41 -7.07
C PRO A 63 19.73 -5.80 -6.18
N TRP A 64 19.67 -7.07 -5.81
CA TRP A 64 18.68 -7.68 -4.94
C TRP A 64 19.33 -7.90 -3.59
N ILE A 65 18.72 -7.37 -2.54
CA ILE A 65 19.27 -7.39 -1.19
C ILE A 65 18.28 -8.00 -0.21
N TYR A 66 18.82 -8.81 0.69
CA TYR A 66 18.09 -9.34 1.82
C TYR A 66 18.44 -8.51 3.05
N LEU A 67 17.42 -8.09 3.79
CA LEU A 67 17.56 -7.29 4.99
C LEU A 67 17.13 -8.17 6.16
N GLY A 68 18.10 -8.83 6.78
CA GLY A 68 17.88 -9.59 8.00
C GLY A 68 17.91 -8.69 9.23
N LYS A 69 18.03 -9.30 10.40
CA LYS A 69 18.02 -8.58 11.68
C LYS A 69 19.13 -7.53 11.75
N GLU A 70 20.37 -7.95 11.53
CA GLU A 70 21.57 -7.11 11.65
C GLU A 70 21.53 -5.98 10.61
N GLU A 71 21.24 -6.28 9.34
CA GLU A 71 21.20 -5.27 8.29
C GLU A 71 20.13 -4.20 8.53
N GLN A 72 18.99 -4.58 9.11
CA GLN A 72 17.94 -3.63 9.48
C GLN A 72 18.31 -2.78 10.70
N GLU A 73 18.89 -3.39 11.74
CA GLU A 73 19.32 -2.68 12.94
C GLU A 73 20.42 -1.67 12.61
N ASP A 74 21.41 -2.06 11.81
CA ASP A 74 22.49 -1.18 11.33
C ASP A 74 21.95 -0.02 10.48
N PHE A 75 21.03 -0.31 9.56
CA PHE A 75 20.43 0.72 8.73
C PHE A 75 19.59 1.73 9.53
N LEU A 76 18.91 1.28 10.58
CA LEU A 76 18.05 2.11 11.42
C LEU A 76 18.81 2.82 12.57
N ALA A 77 20.05 2.44 12.87
CA ALA A 77 20.85 3.02 13.95
C ALA A 77 20.92 4.57 13.92
N PRO A 78 20.99 5.25 12.76
CA PRO A 78 20.94 6.72 12.69
C PRO A 78 19.59 7.35 13.06
N PHE A 79 18.52 6.54 13.19
CA PHE A 79 17.14 6.98 13.42
C PHE A 79 16.53 6.32 14.67
N PRO A 80 17.12 6.49 15.88
CA PRO A 80 16.76 5.71 17.06
C PRO A 80 15.28 5.84 17.47
N GLU A 81 14.70 7.04 17.36
CA GLU A 81 13.30 7.30 17.66
C GLU A 81 12.35 6.53 16.73
N LEU A 82 12.65 6.51 15.43
CA LEU A 82 11.88 5.76 14.44
C LEU A 82 12.11 4.24 14.58
N SER A 83 13.35 3.83 14.84
CA SER A 83 13.73 2.43 15.00
C SER A 83 12.96 1.76 16.14
N ALA A 84 12.69 2.48 17.24
CA ALA A 84 11.92 1.98 18.37
C ALA A 84 10.44 1.70 18.00
N GLU A 85 9.96 2.28 16.91
CA GLU A 85 8.55 2.25 16.49
C GLU A 85 8.30 1.28 15.33
N ILE A 86 9.34 0.60 14.84
CA ILE A 86 9.25 -0.48 13.85
C ILE A 86 9.38 -1.83 14.59
N PRO A 87 8.27 -2.52 14.91
CA PRO A 87 8.33 -3.77 15.67
C PRO A 87 8.78 -4.97 14.82
N TRP A 88 9.35 -5.99 15.47
CA TRP A 88 9.54 -7.33 14.89
C TRP A 88 8.23 -8.12 14.90
N LYS A 89 8.14 -9.20 14.11
CA LYS A 89 6.94 -10.02 13.90
C LYS A 89 5.78 -9.18 13.35
N SER A 90 6.12 -8.29 12.42
CA SER A 90 5.18 -7.34 11.84
C SER A 90 5.60 -6.93 10.44
N ASP A 91 4.62 -6.86 9.55
CA ASP A 91 4.73 -6.24 8.22
C ASP A 91 5.11 -4.75 8.27
N ASN A 92 5.04 -4.10 9.43
CA ASN A 92 5.59 -2.77 9.65
C ASN A 92 7.08 -2.68 9.28
N ARG A 93 7.81 -3.81 9.31
CA ARG A 93 9.18 -3.93 8.81
C ARG A 93 9.35 -3.43 7.37
N ARG A 94 8.29 -3.42 6.57
CA ARG A 94 8.25 -2.84 5.22
C ARG A 94 8.79 -1.40 5.17
N ASN A 95 8.61 -0.64 6.25
CA ASN A 95 9.19 0.70 6.41
C ASN A 95 10.71 0.73 6.15
N VAL A 96 11.46 -0.29 6.57
CA VAL A 96 12.91 -0.36 6.33
C VAL A 96 13.22 -0.45 4.84
N GLY A 97 12.48 -1.29 4.12
CA GLY A 97 12.63 -1.43 2.67
C GLY A 97 12.26 -0.14 1.92
N PHE A 98 11.23 0.58 2.37
CA PHE A 98 10.87 1.88 1.79
C PHE A 98 11.98 2.93 1.97
N LEU A 99 12.54 3.06 3.18
CA LEU A 99 13.65 3.98 3.43
C LEU A 99 14.90 3.61 2.64
N MET A 100 15.21 2.32 2.50
CA MET A 100 16.35 1.87 1.70
C MET A 100 16.15 2.17 0.22
N ALA A 101 14.98 1.86 -0.35
CA ALA A 101 14.67 2.20 -1.73
C ALA A 101 14.70 3.72 -1.97
N TYR A 102 14.27 4.50 -0.97
CA TYR A 102 14.33 5.95 -0.99
C TYR A 102 15.75 6.51 -0.98
N ARG A 103 16.61 6.01 -0.06
CA ARG A 103 18.05 6.33 0.00
C ARG A 103 18.73 6.03 -1.32
N ASP A 104 18.40 4.87 -1.89
CA ASP A 104 19.03 4.32 -3.10
C ASP A 104 18.59 5.01 -4.40
N ARG A 105 17.78 6.08 -4.28
CA ARG A 105 17.30 6.92 -5.39
C ARG A 105 16.51 6.14 -6.44
N CYS A 106 15.74 5.11 -6.03
CA CYS A 106 14.78 4.46 -6.92
C CYS A 106 13.73 5.46 -7.39
N ASP A 107 13.53 5.63 -8.70
CA ASP A 107 12.56 6.58 -9.27
C ASP A 107 11.11 6.22 -8.92
N ILE A 108 10.83 4.92 -8.89
CA ILE A 108 9.54 4.33 -8.52
C ILE A 108 9.79 3.28 -7.45
N ILE A 109 8.98 3.31 -6.40
CA ILE A 109 9.02 2.33 -5.32
C ILE A 109 7.71 1.55 -5.36
N ILE A 110 7.81 0.23 -5.52
CA ILE A 110 6.68 -0.68 -5.68
C ILE A 110 6.61 -1.58 -4.44
N ALA A 111 5.51 -1.49 -3.71
CA ALA A 111 5.19 -2.43 -2.64
C ALA A 111 4.48 -3.67 -3.21
N ILE A 112 4.92 -4.84 -2.78
CA ILE A 112 4.25 -6.11 -3.04
C ILE A 112 4.08 -6.94 -1.77
N ASP A 113 3.15 -7.90 -1.80
CA ASP A 113 3.17 -9.07 -0.90
C ASP A 113 3.84 -10.26 -1.60
N ASP A 114 4.30 -11.23 -0.79
CA ASP A 114 4.99 -12.43 -1.27
C ASP A 114 4.06 -13.53 -1.81
N ASP A 115 2.75 -13.30 -1.77
CA ASP A 115 1.71 -14.11 -2.39
C ASP A 115 1.06 -13.45 -3.63
N ASN A 116 1.58 -12.29 -4.07
CA ASN A 116 1.24 -11.68 -5.35
C ASN A 116 2.28 -12.07 -6.42
N TYR A 117 1.82 -12.77 -7.46
CA TYR A 117 2.69 -13.29 -8.52
C TYR A 117 2.50 -12.51 -9.82
N PRO A 118 3.56 -12.18 -10.55
CA PRO A 118 3.43 -11.48 -11.82
C PRO A 118 2.73 -12.37 -12.85
N ARG A 119 1.89 -11.79 -13.70
CA ARG A 119 1.17 -12.52 -14.74
C ARG A 119 1.88 -12.43 -16.09
N ASN A 120 1.89 -13.52 -16.86
CA ASN A 120 2.55 -13.56 -18.17
C ASN A 120 1.93 -12.62 -19.21
N ASN A 121 0.62 -12.36 -19.13
CA ASN A 121 -0.10 -11.47 -20.06
C ASN A 121 0.09 -9.98 -19.72
N TRP A 122 0.72 -9.65 -18.60
CA TRP A 122 0.92 -8.28 -18.15
C TRP A 122 2.39 -8.04 -17.78
N SER A 123 3.08 -7.15 -18.52
CA SER A 123 4.41 -6.73 -18.10
C SER A 123 4.32 -5.93 -16.79
N PHE A 124 4.99 -6.42 -15.75
CA PHE A 124 4.83 -5.92 -14.38
C PHE A 124 5.30 -4.47 -14.26
N LEU A 125 6.48 -4.16 -14.80
CA LEU A 125 6.99 -2.80 -14.78
C LEU A 125 6.20 -1.89 -15.75
N GLU A 126 5.72 -2.40 -16.88
CA GLU A 126 4.95 -1.57 -17.84
C GLU A 126 3.59 -1.16 -17.25
N GLY A 127 2.99 -2.01 -16.42
CA GLY A 127 1.80 -1.69 -15.65
C GLY A 127 2.00 -0.48 -14.72
N HIS A 128 3.22 -0.31 -14.18
CA HIS A 128 3.59 0.74 -13.24
C HIS A 128 4.37 1.91 -13.85
N GLN A 129 4.79 1.83 -15.12
CA GLN A 129 5.69 2.82 -15.75
C GLN A 129 5.15 4.26 -15.81
N HIS A 130 3.83 4.42 -15.64
CA HIS A 130 3.13 5.71 -15.65
C HIS A 130 3.38 6.54 -14.38
N VAL A 131 3.80 5.92 -13.27
CA VAL A 131 4.16 6.65 -12.05
C VAL A 131 5.29 7.62 -12.36
N GLY A 132 5.22 8.87 -11.91
CA GLY A 132 6.19 9.93 -12.20
C GLY A 132 6.11 10.51 -13.62
N THR A 133 5.07 10.18 -14.40
CA THR A 133 4.82 10.82 -15.69
C THR A 133 3.45 11.50 -15.72
N LYS A 134 3.32 12.52 -16.58
CA LYS A 134 2.04 13.18 -16.83
C LYS A 134 1.24 12.35 -17.84
N VAL A 135 0.03 11.95 -17.47
CA VAL A 135 -0.85 11.14 -18.33
C VAL A 135 -2.21 11.82 -18.48
N THR A 136 -2.90 11.50 -19.57
CA THR A 136 -4.29 11.90 -19.80
C THR A 136 -5.14 10.63 -19.93
N LEU A 137 -6.08 10.42 -19.01
CA LEU A 137 -6.93 9.22 -18.95
C LEU A 137 -8.36 9.59 -18.56
N SER A 138 -9.30 8.67 -18.80
CA SER A 138 -10.66 8.73 -18.26
C SER A 138 -10.65 8.85 -16.74
N THR A 139 -11.69 9.48 -16.18
CA THR A 139 -11.71 9.83 -14.76
C THR A 139 -12.68 8.94 -13.97
N ALA A 140 -12.17 8.32 -12.90
CA ALA A 140 -12.97 7.60 -11.93
C ALA A 140 -13.49 8.59 -10.87
N VAL A 141 -14.81 8.83 -10.89
CA VAL A 141 -15.48 9.78 -9.99
C VAL A 141 -16.06 9.10 -8.75
N GLY A 142 -16.51 7.85 -8.90
CA GLY A 142 -17.15 7.10 -7.83
C GLY A 142 -18.49 7.71 -7.39
N HIS A 143 -18.84 7.53 -6.12
CA HIS A 143 -20.04 8.08 -5.50
C HIS A 143 -19.69 8.71 -4.16
N GLU A 144 -20.18 9.93 -3.90
CA GLU A 144 -19.88 10.69 -2.67
C GLU A 144 -18.38 10.84 -2.37
N GLY A 145 -17.55 10.93 -3.41
CA GLY A 145 -16.08 11.01 -3.25
C GLY A 145 -15.39 9.67 -3.01
N TRP A 146 -16.07 8.53 -3.19
CA TRP A 146 -15.52 7.20 -2.98
C TRP A 146 -15.61 6.32 -4.24
N PHE A 147 -14.48 5.78 -4.69
CA PHE A 147 -14.40 4.90 -5.85
C PHE A 147 -14.07 3.46 -5.46
N ASN A 148 -14.86 2.51 -5.96
CA ASN A 148 -14.65 1.09 -5.70
C ASN A 148 -13.85 0.43 -6.83
N LEU A 149 -12.54 0.33 -6.66
CA LEU A 149 -11.64 -0.30 -7.64
C LEU A 149 -12.03 -1.74 -8.03
N CYS A 150 -12.69 -2.49 -7.15
CA CYS A 150 -13.14 -3.85 -7.46
C CYS A 150 -14.23 -3.88 -8.54
N SER A 151 -14.92 -2.76 -8.82
CA SER A 151 -15.89 -2.68 -9.92
C SER A 151 -15.23 -2.79 -11.31
N LEU A 152 -13.90 -2.69 -11.39
CA LEU A 152 -13.13 -2.86 -12.61
C LEU A 152 -12.78 -4.32 -12.92
N MET A 153 -13.18 -5.25 -12.05
CA MET A 153 -12.96 -6.69 -12.17
C MET A 153 -14.29 -7.42 -12.28
N ASP A 154 -14.29 -8.66 -12.80
CA ASP A 154 -15.45 -9.55 -12.67
C ASP A 154 -15.30 -10.36 -11.38
N ILE A 155 -16.20 -10.16 -10.42
CA ILE A 155 -16.12 -10.84 -9.13
C ILE A 155 -17.13 -11.98 -9.10
N ASN A 156 -16.61 -13.20 -9.03
CA ASN A 156 -17.41 -14.41 -8.90
C ASN A 156 -17.56 -14.79 -7.42
N CYS A 157 -18.79 -14.85 -6.92
CA CYS A 157 -19.10 -15.29 -5.55
C CYS A 157 -19.80 -16.66 -5.64
N GLU A 158 -19.03 -17.71 -5.93
CA GLU A 158 -19.57 -19.04 -6.24
C GLU A 158 -20.48 -19.59 -5.13
N SER A 159 -20.11 -19.38 -3.86
CA SER A 159 -20.90 -19.83 -2.70
C SER A 159 -22.30 -19.23 -2.64
N LEU A 160 -22.52 -18.09 -3.30
CA LEU A 160 -23.78 -17.37 -3.33
C LEU A 160 -24.50 -17.47 -4.68
N GLY A 161 -23.89 -18.11 -5.69
CA GLY A 161 -24.44 -18.22 -7.04
C GLY A 161 -24.61 -16.88 -7.77
N VAL A 162 -23.88 -15.84 -7.37
CA VAL A 162 -23.96 -14.49 -7.96
C VAL A 162 -22.62 -14.03 -8.50
N ARG A 163 -22.67 -13.21 -9.56
CA ARG A 163 -21.55 -12.41 -10.06
C ARG A 163 -21.85 -10.94 -9.84
N GLY A 164 -20.84 -10.15 -9.53
CA GLY A 164 -21.03 -8.73 -9.28
C GLY A 164 -19.75 -8.01 -8.88
N THR A 165 -19.88 -7.11 -7.91
CA THR A 165 -18.76 -6.39 -7.30
C THR A 165 -18.75 -6.61 -5.79
N VAL A 166 -17.57 -6.48 -5.21
CA VAL A 166 -17.31 -6.44 -3.76
C VAL A 166 -16.55 -5.15 -3.47
N TYR A 167 -16.23 -4.86 -2.20
CA TYR A 167 -15.45 -3.69 -1.84
C TYR A 167 -14.08 -4.11 -1.32
N ALA A 168 -13.05 -3.37 -1.71
CA ALA A 168 -11.69 -3.60 -1.23
C ALA A 168 -11.63 -3.47 0.30
N ARG A 169 -10.70 -4.20 0.93
CA ARG A 169 -10.41 -4.09 2.36
C ARG A 169 -10.12 -2.64 2.70
N GLY A 170 -10.76 -2.14 3.75
CA GLY A 170 -10.64 -0.74 4.15
C GLY A 170 -11.60 0.23 3.45
N PHE A 171 -12.50 -0.24 2.59
CA PHE A 171 -13.56 0.61 2.07
C PHE A 171 -14.58 0.89 3.20
N PRO A 172 -14.82 2.17 3.58
CA PRO A 172 -15.70 2.52 4.69
C PRO A 172 -17.09 1.92 4.48
N TYR A 173 -17.63 1.24 5.49
CA TYR A 173 -18.93 0.58 5.36
C TYR A 173 -20.04 1.61 5.17
N ALA A 174 -19.93 2.77 5.82
CA ALA A 174 -20.88 3.87 5.69
C ALA A 174 -20.88 4.56 4.30
N ARG A 175 -19.95 4.20 3.40
CA ARG A 175 -19.85 4.75 2.03
C ARG A 175 -20.05 3.71 0.94
N ARG A 176 -20.33 2.44 1.30
CA ARG A 176 -20.57 1.39 0.31
C ARG A 176 -21.88 1.66 -0.43
N HIS A 177 -21.77 1.94 -1.71
CA HIS A 177 -22.93 2.15 -2.57
C HIS A 177 -22.70 1.55 -3.97
N PRO A 178 -23.71 0.94 -4.62
CA PRO A 178 -23.55 0.35 -5.95
C PRO A 178 -22.96 1.29 -7.01
N ASN A 179 -23.18 2.60 -6.86
CA ASN A 179 -22.65 3.63 -7.78
C ASN A 179 -21.17 3.98 -7.54
N CYS A 180 -20.50 3.41 -6.54
CA CYS A 180 -19.06 3.68 -6.30
C CYS A 180 -18.15 3.22 -7.46
N GLY A 181 -18.66 2.45 -8.42
CA GLY A 181 -17.94 2.12 -9.66
C GLY A 181 -18.09 3.14 -10.79
N SER A 182 -18.69 4.31 -10.54
CA SER A 182 -18.98 5.30 -11.59
C SER A 182 -17.73 5.91 -12.20
N ILE A 183 -17.73 6.00 -13.52
CA ILE A 183 -16.69 6.60 -14.36
C ILE A 183 -17.32 7.80 -15.07
N ASP A 184 -16.58 8.89 -15.19
CA ASP A 184 -16.97 10.03 -16.01
C ASP A 184 -16.38 9.89 -17.43
N SER A 185 -17.13 10.32 -18.43
CA SER A 185 -16.65 10.39 -19.82
C SER A 185 -15.59 11.49 -20.02
N GLN A 186 -15.40 12.38 -19.03
CA GLN A 186 -14.32 13.36 -19.05
C GLN A 186 -12.94 12.75 -18.76
N VAL A 187 -11.95 13.17 -19.53
CA VAL A 187 -10.54 12.86 -19.28
C VAL A 187 -9.92 13.89 -18.35
N SER A 188 -9.05 13.43 -17.46
CA SER A 188 -8.22 14.28 -16.61
C SER A 188 -6.75 14.11 -16.97
N THR A 189 -5.95 15.13 -16.69
CA THR A 189 -4.50 15.11 -16.94
C THR A 189 -3.75 15.48 -15.68
N GLY A 190 -2.79 14.65 -15.28
CA GLY A 190 -1.98 14.93 -14.09
C GLY A 190 -0.72 14.07 -13.99
N LEU A 191 0.19 14.49 -13.11
CA LEU A 191 1.39 13.74 -12.78
C LEU A 191 1.00 12.59 -11.86
N VAL A 192 1.21 11.34 -12.29
CA VAL A 192 0.82 10.18 -11.48
C VAL A 192 1.81 9.99 -10.35
N ALA A 193 1.38 10.21 -9.11
CA ALA A 193 2.20 9.93 -7.94
C ALA A 193 2.07 8.50 -7.43
N ILE A 194 0.88 7.91 -7.61
CA ILE A 194 0.58 6.56 -7.15
C ILE A 194 -0.12 5.80 -8.28
N ASN A 195 0.28 4.56 -8.48
CA ASN A 195 -0.48 3.60 -9.26
C ASN A 195 -0.90 2.42 -8.36
N ALA A 196 -2.20 2.29 -8.13
CA ALA A 196 -2.79 1.10 -7.52
C ALA A 196 -3.03 0.07 -8.62
N GLY A 197 -2.17 -0.96 -8.69
CA GLY A 197 -2.35 -2.06 -9.63
C GLY A 197 -3.41 -3.03 -9.13
N LEU A 198 -4.30 -3.46 -10.02
CA LEU A 198 -5.30 -4.47 -9.71
C LEU A 198 -4.66 -5.87 -9.65
N TRP A 199 -5.49 -6.86 -9.37
CA TRP A 199 -5.09 -8.26 -9.24
C TRP A 199 -6.20 -9.18 -9.76
N SER A 200 -5.83 -10.39 -10.17
CA SER A 200 -6.76 -11.52 -10.34
C SER A 200 -6.59 -12.54 -9.21
N GLY A 201 -7.47 -13.53 -9.10
CA GLY A 201 -7.41 -14.55 -8.05
C GLY A 201 -8.18 -14.14 -6.80
N ASP A 202 -7.63 -14.33 -5.61
CA ASP A 202 -8.29 -13.98 -4.35
C ASP A 202 -8.22 -12.45 -4.13
N PRO A 203 -9.34 -11.70 -4.15
CA PRO A 203 -9.24 -10.25 -4.04
C PRO A 203 -8.98 -9.77 -2.61
N ASP A 204 -8.26 -8.64 -2.47
CA ASP A 204 -8.07 -8.00 -1.16
C ASP A 204 -9.36 -7.33 -0.67
N VAL A 205 -10.23 -8.15 -0.11
CA VAL A 205 -11.47 -7.77 0.56
C VAL A 205 -11.39 -8.16 2.03
N ASP A 206 -12.17 -7.48 2.85
CA ASP A 206 -12.19 -7.74 4.28
C ASP A 206 -12.68 -9.15 4.65
N ALA A 207 -12.29 -9.62 5.83
CA ALA A 207 -12.60 -10.95 6.32
C ALA A 207 -14.09 -11.24 6.43
N ALA A 208 -14.93 -10.24 6.74
CA ALA A 208 -16.38 -10.39 6.76
C ALA A 208 -16.92 -10.72 5.37
N THR A 209 -16.45 -10.01 4.35
CA THR A 209 -16.77 -10.26 2.95
C THR A 209 -16.28 -11.64 2.53
N ARG A 210 -15.03 -12.00 2.85
CA ARG A 210 -14.45 -13.33 2.53
C ARG A 210 -15.25 -14.49 3.14
N LEU A 211 -15.65 -14.36 4.40
CA LEU A 211 -16.44 -15.37 5.12
C LEU A 211 -17.76 -15.67 4.40
N VAL A 212 -18.36 -14.64 3.79
CA VAL A 212 -19.66 -14.71 3.12
C VAL A 212 -19.53 -15.13 1.66
N THR A 213 -18.64 -14.48 0.90
CA THR A 213 -18.64 -14.57 -0.57
C THR A 213 -17.64 -15.58 -1.13
N ARG A 214 -16.52 -15.82 -0.42
CA ARG A 214 -15.36 -16.58 -0.92
C ARG A 214 -15.01 -16.20 -2.36
N CYS A 215 -15.07 -14.90 -2.65
CA CYS A 215 -15.06 -14.43 -4.02
C CYS A 215 -13.71 -14.61 -4.71
N GLU A 216 -13.76 -14.70 -6.02
CA GLU A 216 -12.60 -14.73 -6.90
C GLU A 216 -12.72 -13.60 -7.93
N ALA A 217 -11.63 -12.87 -8.15
CA ALA A 217 -11.53 -11.80 -9.13
C ALA A 217 -10.97 -12.32 -10.45
N GLN A 218 -11.77 -12.15 -11.51
CA GLN A 218 -11.39 -12.41 -12.88
C GLN A 218 -11.21 -11.10 -13.64
N GLU A 219 -10.36 -11.14 -14.66
CA GLU A 219 -10.01 -9.99 -15.48
C GLU A 219 -11.21 -9.48 -16.28
N LYS A 220 -11.59 -8.23 -16.02
CA LYS A 220 -12.58 -7.46 -16.80
C LYS A 220 -12.05 -6.05 -17.13
N PHE A 221 -10.75 -5.87 -16.97
CA PHE A 221 -10.11 -4.57 -17.06
C PHE A 221 -10.01 -4.10 -18.53
N LEU A 222 -10.63 -2.96 -18.84
CA LEU A 222 -10.63 -2.38 -20.18
C LEU A 222 -9.58 -1.28 -20.33
N GLU A 223 -9.56 -0.35 -19.37
CA GLU A 223 -8.68 0.80 -19.38
C GLU A 223 -8.34 1.26 -17.96
N SER A 224 -7.33 2.12 -17.86
CA SER A 224 -6.90 2.72 -16.60
C SER A 224 -7.57 4.06 -16.37
N PHE A 225 -7.78 4.42 -15.11
CA PHE A 225 -8.43 5.67 -14.74
C PHE A 225 -7.54 6.52 -13.85
N LEU A 226 -7.69 7.83 -13.93
CA LEU A 226 -7.24 8.73 -12.86
C LEU A 226 -8.39 8.96 -11.87
N LEU A 227 -8.09 8.98 -10.58
CA LEU A 227 -9.03 9.49 -9.59
C LEU A 227 -9.14 11.02 -9.70
N THR A 228 -10.33 11.56 -9.43
CA THR A 228 -10.46 13.02 -9.25
C THR A 228 -9.66 13.48 -8.02
N SER A 229 -9.39 14.80 -7.93
CA SER A 229 -8.70 15.39 -6.78
C SER A 229 -9.49 15.32 -5.46
N SER A 230 -10.76 14.91 -5.49
CA SER A 230 -11.62 14.73 -4.33
C SER A 230 -12.07 13.28 -4.11
N THR A 231 -11.69 12.35 -4.99
CA THR A 231 -12.08 10.94 -4.88
C THR A 231 -11.04 10.15 -4.11
N LEU A 232 -11.48 9.28 -3.22
CA LEU A 232 -10.68 8.36 -2.42
C LEU A 232 -11.06 6.91 -2.73
N MET A 233 -10.11 6.01 -2.47
CA MET A 233 -10.35 4.56 -2.44
C MET A 233 -9.35 3.91 -1.48
N PRO A 234 -9.58 2.69 -0.98
CA PRO A 234 -8.53 1.96 -0.28
C PRO A 234 -7.33 1.71 -1.18
N ILE A 235 -6.13 1.96 -0.66
CA ILE A 235 -4.86 1.62 -1.31
C ILE A 235 -4.08 0.74 -0.33
N ASN A 236 -3.73 -0.46 -0.76
CA ASN A 236 -2.95 -1.43 0.03
C ASN A 236 -1.48 -1.44 -0.43
N THR A 237 -0.68 -2.35 0.12
CA THR A 237 0.73 -2.57 -0.25
C THR A 237 0.99 -3.82 -1.11
N GLN A 238 -0.06 -4.40 -1.71
CA GLN A 238 0.02 -5.67 -2.43
C GLN A 238 0.54 -5.53 -3.87
N ASN A 239 0.20 -4.43 -4.52
CA ASN A 239 0.60 -4.13 -5.90
C ASN A 239 0.54 -2.62 -6.15
N THR A 240 1.26 -1.85 -5.35
CA THR A 240 1.15 -0.38 -5.35
C THR A 240 2.49 0.25 -5.64
N ALA A 241 2.55 1.10 -6.67
CA ALA A 241 3.73 1.86 -7.03
C ALA A 241 3.58 3.33 -6.67
N LEU A 242 4.64 3.93 -6.11
CA LEU A 242 4.72 5.32 -5.72
C LEU A 242 5.92 6.00 -6.38
N ILE A 243 5.77 7.27 -6.73
CA ILE A 243 6.91 8.12 -7.07
C ILE A 243 7.78 8.28 -5.82
N ARG A 244 9.10 8.27 -5.98
CA ARG A 244 10.05 8.45 -4.87
C ARG A 244 9.70 9.62 -3.95
N ASP A 245 9.29 10.74 -4.54
CA ASP A 245 8.97 11.97 -3.80
C ASP A 245 7.82 11.81 -2.82
N ALA A 246 6.95 10.80 -3.00
CA ALA A 246 5.82 10.52 -2.12
C ALA A 246 6.18 9.72 -0.86
N ILE A 247 7.38 9.12 -0.79
CA ILE A 247 7.79 8.30 0.37
C ILE A 247 7.75 9.03 1.71
N PRO A 248 8.12 10.33 1.84
CA PRO A 248 7.96 11.06 3.10
C PRO A 248 6.52 11.10 3.64
N ALA A 249 5.52 10.84 2.79
CA ALA A 249 4.11 10.74 3.16
C ALA A 249 3.59 9.29 3.26
N TYR A 250 4.46 8.29 3.12
CA TYR A 250 4.09 6.87 3.07
C TYR A 250 4.77 6.05 4.16
N TYR A 251 4.46 6.39 5.41
CA TYR A 251 4.81 5.61 6.59
C TYR A 251 3.83 4.44 6.75
N TYR A 252 4.32 3.20 6.85
CA TYR A 252 3.52 2.02 7.18
C TYR A 252 3.11 2.07 8.66
N PHE A 253 1.82 1.99 8.96
CA PHE A 253 1.35 2.19 10.34
C PHE A 253 1.69 1.01 11.23
N LYS A 254 2.07 1.31 12.48
CA LYS A 254 2.34 0.31 13.50
C LYS A 254 1.04 -0.34 13.94
N MET A 255 0.95 -1.65 13.79
CA MET A 255 -0.23 -2.46 14.15
C MET A 255 0.03 -3.30 15.40
N GLY A 256 -0.96 -4.08 15.82
CA GLY A 256 -0.83 -5.04 16.91
C GLY A 256 -1.20 -4.51 18.29
N ILE A 257 -1.90 -3.38 18.36
CA ILE A 257 -2.31 -2.78 19.63
C ILE A 257 -3.64 -3.36 20.13
N PRO A 258 -3.79 -3.60 21.45
CA PRO A 258 -5.07 -3.99 22.04
C PRO A 258 -6.00 -2.78 22.15
N ILE A 259 -7.28 -2.96 21.80
CA ILE A 259 -8.31 -1.92 21.88
C ILE A 259 -9.60 -2.54 22.43
N ARG A 260 -10.00 -2.15 23.65
CA ARG A 260 -11.25 -2.58 24.30
C ARG A 260 -11.53 -4.09 24.18
N GLY A 261 -10.50 -4.90 24.35
CA GLY A 261 -10.58 -6.37 24.27
C GLY A 261 -10.41 -6.94 22.86
N MET A 262 -10.40 -6.11 21.81
CA MET A 262 -10.02 -6.47 20.43
C MET A 262 -8.54 -6.18 20.17
N LYS A 263 -8.08 -6.50 18.95
CA LYS A 263 -6.74 -6.16 18.46
C LYS A 263 -6.88 -5.39 17.14
N LEU A 264 -6.28 -4.20 17.05
CA LEU A 264 -6.14 -3.49 15.78
C LEU A 264 -4.93 -4.03 15.04
N ASP A 265 -5.18 -4.70 13.93
CA ASP A 265 -4.16 -5.26 13.07
C ASP A 265 -4.66 -5.29 11.61
N ARG A 266 -3.83 -5.68 10.65
CA ARG A 266 -4.22 -5.84 9.23
C ARG A 266 -4.83 -4.57 8.60
N PHE A 267 -4.50 -3.39 9.11
CA PHE A 267 -4.92 -2.09 8.57
C PHE A 267 -3.75 -1.11 8.40
N GLY A 268 -2.52 -1.58 8.65
CA GLY A 268 -1.28 -0.81 8.53
C GLY A 268 -1.16 -0.11 7.19
N ASP A 269 -1.21 -0.92 6.13
CA ASP A 269 -1.17 -0.49 4.74
C ASP A 269 -2.35 0.39 4.34
N ILE A 270 -3.57 0.04 4.79
CA ILE A 270 -4.78 0.77 4.46
C ILE A 270 -4.73 2.21 4.99
N PHE A 271 -4.35 2.41 6.25
CA PHE A 271 -4.19 3.75 6.81
C PHE A 271 -3.10 4.54 6.10
N SER A 272 -1.94 3.91 5.84
CA SER A 272 -0.87 4.51 5.03
C SER A 272 -1.35 4.94 3.65
N GLY A 273 -2.16 4.10 3.00
CA GLY A 273 -2.78 4.34 1.72
C GLY A 273 -3.69 5.57 1.73
N PHE A 274 -4.55 5.72 2.72
CA PHE A 274 -5.37 6.93 2.84
C PHE A 274 -4.53 8.19 3.10
N PHE A 275 -3.53 8.10 3.97
CA PHE A 275 -2.72 9.26 4.34
C PHE A 275 -1.90 9.79 3.17
N VAL A 276 -1.26 8.89 2.40
CA VAL A 276 -0.52 9.30 1.21
C VAL A 276 -1.45 9.84 0.13
N GLN A 277 -2.69 9.34 -0.01
CA GLN A 277 -3.66 9.90 -0.95
C GLN A 277 -4.02 11.34 -0.61
N LYS A 278 -4.26 11.65 0.68
CA LYS A 278 -4.48 13.03 1.13
C LYS A 278 -3.29 13.94 0.80
N CYS A 279 -2.07 13.42 0.93
CA CYS A 279 -0.86 14.16 0.58
C CYS A 279 -0.72 14.35 -0.94
N VAL A 280 -1.05 13.34 -1.75
CA VAL A 280 -1.08 13.45 -3.22
C VAL A 280 -2.06 14.54 -3.68
N GLN A 281 -3.27 14.56 -3.10
CA GLN A 281 -4.27 15.60 -3.38
C GLN A 281 -3.79 16.98 -2.96
N SER A 282 -3.14 17.10 -1.79
CA SER A 282 -2.57 18.36 -1.27
C SER A 282 -1.45 18.92 -2.16
N VAL A 283 -0.58 18.07 -2.71
CA VAL A 283 0.48 18.47 -3.65
C VAL A 283 -0.06 18.73 -5.06
N GLY A 284 -1.27 18.27 -5.38
CA GLY A 284 -1.89 18.44 -6.70
C GLY A 284 -1.44 17.40 -7.74
N HIS A 285 -0.93 16.26 -7.28
CA HIS A 285 -0.62 15.11 -8.15
C HIS A 285 -1.85 14.19 -8.28
N SER A 286 -1.74 13.14 -9.09
CA SER A 286 -2.84 12.23 -9.42
C SER A 286 -2.58 10.79 -8.98
N ILE A 287 -3.66 10.06 -8.76
CA ILE A 287 -3.65 8.63 -8.45
C ILE A 287 -4.23 7.90 -9.66
N ARG A 288 -3.53 6.86 -10.12
CA ARG A 288 -3.98 5.99 -11.20
C ARG A 288 -4.47 4.66 -10.64
N VAL A 289 -5.60 4.17 -11.16
CA VAL A 289 -6.03 2.77 -11.02
C VAL A 289 -5.56 2.01 -12.25
N GLY A 290 -4.65 1.06 -12.05
CA GLY A 290 -3.91 0.37 -13.10
C GLY A 290 -4.42 -1.04 -13.40
N SER A 291 -3.77 -1.70 -14.35
CA SER A 291 -4.13 -3.03 -14.83
C SER A 291 -3.90 -4.15 -13.79
N PRO A 292 -4.57 -5.32 -13.94
CA PRO A 292 -4.43 -6.46 -13.05
C PRO A 292 -3.16 -7.28 -13.33
N ILE A 293 -2.02 -6.68 -13.01
CA ILE A 293 -0.69 -7.20 -13.38
C ILE A 293 -0.16 -8.31 -12.47
N VAL A 294 -0.84 -8.58 -11.35
CA VAL A 294 -0.53 -9.70 -10.46
C VAL A 294 -1.71 -10.64 -10.29
N GLU A 295 -1.41 -11.87 -9.97
CA GLU A 295 -2.34 -12.87 -9.46
C GLU A 295 -2.12 -13.01 -7.96
N HIS A 296 -3.16 -12.80 -7.16
CA HIS A 296 -3.10 -13.03 -5.72
C HIS A 296 -3.38 -14.50 -5.42
N ARG A 297 -2.31 -15.24 -5.08
CA ARG A 297 -2.36 -16.67 -4.71
C ARG A 297 -2.29 -16.80 -3.20
N ARG A 298 -3.37 -16.40 -2.53
CA ARG A 298 -3.37 -16.15 -1.09
C ARG A 298 -2.96 -17.37 -0.25
N SER A 299 -2.16 -17.10 0.79
CA SER A 299 -1.80 -18.08 1.81
C SER A 299 -3.01 -18.50 2.68
N PRO A 300 -3.07 -19.74 3.19
CA PRO A 300 -4.17 -20.19 4.05
C PRO A 300 -4.24 -19.42 5.38
N HIS A 301 -5.40 -18.82 5.68
CA HIS A 301 -5.64 -18.01 6.88
C HIS A 301 -6.84 -18.51 7.68
N ASN A 302 -6.87 -18.20 8.98
CA ASN A 302 -8.07 -18.32 9.80
C ASN A 302 -8.92 -17.05 9.67
N LEU A 303 -10.01 -17.12 8.90
CA LEU A 303 -10.85 -15.96 8.61
C LEU A 303 -11.56 -15.37 9.84
N TYR A 304 -11.81 -16.15 10.90
CA TYR A 304 -12.35 -15.60 12.14
C TYR A 304 -11.30 -14.78 12.90
N GLN A 305 -10.04 -15.22 12.86
CA GLN A 305 -8.94 -14.45 13.43
C GLN A 305 -8.67 -13.19 12.62
N ASP A 306 -8.73 -13.27 11.29
CA ASP A 306 -8.62 -12.08 10.43
C ASP A 306 -9.75 -11.10 10.72
N LEU A 307 -11.02 -11.55 10.82
CA LEU A 307 -12.14 -10.68 11.20
C LEU A 307 -11.93 -10.01 12.56
N TRP A 308 -11.47 -10.77 13.56
CA TRP A 308 -11.17 -10.23 14.88
C TRP A 308 -10.10 -9.15 14.87
N HIS A 309 -9.06 -9.34 14.06
CA HIS A 309 -7.96 -8.39 13.86
C HIS A 309 -8.38 -7.16 13.03
N GLU A 310 -9.33 -7.33 12.11
CA GLU A 310 -9.78 -6.29 11.18
C GLU A 310 -10.91 -5.42 11.74
N LEU A 311 -11.76 -5.95 12.64
CA LEU A 311 -12.97 -5.29 13.11
C LEU A 311 -12.72 -3.89 13.69
N ALA A 312 -11.66 -3.71 14.49
CA ALA A 312 -11.32 -2.41 15.03
C ALA A 312 -10.95 -1.41 13.92
N GLY A 313 -10.21 -1.85 12.90
CA GLY A 313 -9.82 -1.01 11.76
C GLY A 313 -11.03 -0.58 10.91
N MET A 314 -12.01 -1.47 10.73
CA MET A 314 -13.26 -1.14 10.03
C MET A 314 -14.01 0.01 10.72
N VAL A 315 -14.19 -0.06 12.03
CA VAL A 315 -14.88 0.98 12.82
C VAL A 315 -14.10 2.29 12.76
N ILE A 316 -12.78 2.23 12.95
CA ILE A 316 -11.92 3.42 12.96
C ILE A 316 -11.94 4.15 11.61
N ILE A 317 -12.01 3.44 10.48
CA ILE A 317 -12.13 4.08 9.17
C ILE A 317 -13.43 4.85 9.02
N ASP A 318 -14.55 4.28 9.47
CA ASP A 318 -15.83 4.98 9.44
C ASP A 318 -15.80 6.23 10.35
N ASP A 319 -15.17 6.14 11.54
CA ASP A 319 -14.95 7.30 12.42
C ASP A 319 -14.02 8.36 11.78
N MET A 320 -13.10 7.94 10.90
CA MET A 320 -12.14 8.81 10.22
C MET A 320 -12.72 9.50 8.97
N LEU A 321 -13.96 9.20 8.58
CA LEU A 321 -14.58 9.79 7.38
C LEU A 321 -14.51 11.31 7.36
N CYS A 322 -14.78 11.97 8.49
CA CYS A 322 -14.71 13.43 8.58
C CYS A 322 -13.31 13.99 8.28
N LEU A 323 -12.26 13.31 8.73
CA LEU A 323 -10.87 13.66 8.46
C LEU A 323 -10.49 13.36 7.01
N LEU A 324 -10.91 12.21 6.48
CA LEU A 324 -10.58 11.78 5.11
C LEU A 324 -11.29 12.63 4.06
N GLU A 325 -12.53 13.03 4.31
CA GLU A 325 -13.34 13.84 3.37
C GLU A 325 -12.99 15.33 3.47
N GLU A 326 -12.31 15.77 4.53
CA GLU A 326 -11.85 17.14 4.67
C GLU A 326 -10.77 17.47 3.62
N LYS A 327 -10.95 18.57 2.89
CA LYS A 327 -9.93 19.04 1.95
C LYS A 327 -8.68 19.51 2.67
N MET A 328 -7.52 18.98 2.27
CA MET A 328 -6.23 19.45 2.76
C MET A 328 -5.83 20.78 2.10
N PRO A 329 -5.12 21.69 2.80
CA PRO A 329 -4.48 22.83 2.17
C PRO A 329 -3.47 22.36 1.11
N LEU A 330 -3.18 23.21 0.12
CA LEU A 330 -2.12 22.92 -0.84
C LEU A 330 -0.76 22.92 -0.15
N ALA A 331 0.10 21.98 -0.52
CA ALA A 331 1.46 21.85 0.01
C ALA A 331 2.48 21.85 -1.14
N PHE A 332 3.68 22.35 -0.88
CA PHE A 332 4.75 22.40 -1.87
C PHE A 332 5.52 21.08 -1.97
N SER A 333 5.42 20.22 -0.95
CA SER A 333 6.11 18.92 -0.90
C SER A 333 5.31 17.88 -0.13
N TYR A 334 5.63 16.61 -0.36
CA TYR A 334 5.05 15.49 0.41
C TYR A 334 5.43 15.53 1.88
N SER A 335 6.65 15.99 2.22
CA SER A 335 7.06 16.17 3.62
C SER A 335 6.18 17.20 4.33
N GLU A 336 5.92 18.34 3.70
CA GLU A 336 5.02 19.36 4.23
C GLU A 336 3.58 18.83 4.36
N ALA A 337 3.07 18.16 3.33
CA ALA A 337 1.74 17.57 3.34
C ALA A 337 1.58 16.53 4.47
N ALA A 338 2.59 15.68 4.69
CA ALA A 338 2.61 14.66 5.74
C ALA A 338 2.61 15.29 7.14
N VAL A 339 3.44 16.32 7.37
CA VAL A 339 3.50 17.08 8.62
C VAL A 339 2.16 17.75 8.92
N ASN A 340 1.55 18.39 7.91
CA ASN A 340 0.24 19.03 8.05
C ASN A 340 -0.86 18.01 8.38
N LEU A 341 -0.85 16.85 7.72
CA LEU A 341 -1.80 15.78 7.99
C LEU A 341 -1.60 15.19 9.39
N ALA A 342 -0.36 14.94 9.82
CA ALA A 342 -0.06 14.45 11.16
C ALA A 342 -0.58 15.38 12.26
N GLY A 343 -0.46 16.70 12.06
CA GLY A 343 -1.05 17.71 12.97
C GLY A 343 -2.58 17.62 13.03
N LYS A 344 -3.25 17.45 11.88
CA LYS A 344 -4.71 17.26 11.83
C LYS A 344 -5.17 15.98 12.50
N VAL A 345 -4.44 14.87 12.30
CA VAL A 345 -4.72 13.56 12.93
C VAL A 345 -4.64 13.67 14.44
N ARG A 346 -3.64 14.39 14.96
CA ARG A 346 -3.49 14.67 16.40
C ARG A 346 -4.71 15.37 16.98
N VAL A 347 -5.18 16.43 16.33
CA VAL A 347 -6.39 17.16 16.78
C VAL A 347 -7.65 16.31 16.62
N TRP A 348 -7.80 15.63 15.48
CA TRP A 348 -8.95 14.77 15.21
C TRP A 348 -9.08 13.66 16.26
N ALA A 349 -8.00 12.96 16.59
CA ALA A 349 -7.99 11.88 17.57
C ALA A 349 -8.41 12.34 18.97
N GLU A 350 -8.02 13.55 19.40
CA GLU A 350 -8.44 14.10 20.70
C GLU A 350 -9.94 14.38 20.79
N GLN A 351 -10.59 14.62 19.65
CA GLN A 351 -12.00 14.95 19.58
C GLN A 351 -12.91 13.71 19.46
N GLN A 352 -12.35 12.53 19.19
CA GLN A 352 -13.15 11.34 18.95
C GLN A 352 -13.71 10.72 20.24
N ASP A 353 -15.01 10.52 20.29
CA ASP A 353 -15.75 9.91 21.40
C ASP A 353 -16.55 8.66 21.01
N GLY A 354 -16.25 8.10 19.83
CA GLY A 354 -16.90 6.90 19.30
C GLY A 354 -16.63 5.64 20.15
N PHE A 355 -17.29 4.54 19.76
CA PHE A 355 -17.33 3.29 20.53
C PHE A 355 -15.97 2.74 20.99
N LEU A 356 -14.92 2.87 20.16
CA LEU A 356 -13.58 2.37 20.44
C LEU A 356 -12.64 3.38 21.11
N TRP A 357 -13.05 4.65 21.22
CA TRP A 357 -12.18 5.76 21.56
C TRP A 357 -12.02 5.94 23.07
N ASP A 358 -11.07 5.19 23.63
CA ASP A 358 -10.52 5.42 24.97
C ASP A 358 -9.19 6.19 24.93
N ALA A 359 -8.61 6.46 26.11
CA ALA A 359 -7.33 7.15 26.22
C ALA A 359 -6.19 6.42 25.47
N SER A 360 -6.25 5.09 25.38
CA SER A 360 -5.21 4.28 24.71
C SER A 360 -5.30 4.45 23.20
N LEU A 361 -6.51 4.41 22.62
CA LEU A 361 -6.68 4.62 21.18
C LEU A 361 -6.32 6.06 20.77
N ARG A 362 -6.70 7.05 21.59
CA ARG A 362 -6.27 8.44 21.36
C ARG A 362 -4.74 8.55 21.40
N ALA A 363 -4.10 7.98 22.42
CA ALA A 363 -2.63 7.98 22.54
C ALA A 363 -1.94 7.26 21.38
N TYR A 364 -2.53 6.18 20.85
CA TYR A 364 -2.03 5.50 19.66
C TYR A 364 -1.99 6.45 18.45
N PHE A 365 -3.07 7.17 18.17
CA PHE A 365 -3.07 8.12 17.05
C PHE A 365 -2.14 9.32 17.30
N GLN A 366 -1.91 9.72 18.56
CA GLN A 366 -0.87 10.69 18.88
C GLN A 366 0.53 10.19 18.52
N ASN A 367 0.83 8.93 18.87
CA ASN A 367 2.09 8.27 18.54
C ASN A 367 2.25 8.08 17.03
N ILE A 368 1.17 7.77 16.30
CA ILE A 368 1.20 7.75 14.82
C ILE A 368 1.61 9.11 14.26
N SER A 369 1.05 10.22 14.77
CA SER A 369 1.49 11.56 14.34
C SER A 369 2.96 11.81 14.64
N ASP A 370 3.47 11.42 15.81
CA ASP A 370 4.90 11.53 16.15
C ASP A 370 5.78 10.69 15.21
N ASN A 371 5.33 9.48 14.88
CA ASN A 371 6.02 8.59 13.96
C ASN A 371 6.09 9.17 12.55
N ILE A 372 5.04 9.84 12.07
CA ILE A 372 5.07 10.55 10.78
C ILE A 372 6.12 11.68 10.82
N PHE A 373 6.23 12.44 11.91
CA PHE A 373 7.28 13.46 12.03
C PHE A 373 8.68 12.84 11.98
N ASN A 374 8.90 11.75 12.71
CA ASN A 374 10.19 11.05 12.74
C ASN A 374 10.52 10.41 11.39
N TRP A 375 9.51 9.87 10.70
CA TRP A 375 9.62 9.36 9.33
C TRP A 375 10.05 10.44 8.33
N VAL A 376 9.42 11.62 8.37
CA VAL A 376 9.78 12.76 7.52
C VAL A 376 11.22 13.21 7.80
N LYS A 377 11.62 13.32 9.08
CA LYS A 377 13.01 13.64 9.46
C LYS A 377 14.00 12.62 8.90
N ALA A 378 13.71 11.32 9.03
CA ALA A 378 14.56 10.26 8.49
C ALA A 378 14.71 10.39 6.96
N CYS A 379 13.61 10.63 6.23
CA CYS A 379 13.66 10.88 4.80
C CYS A 379 14.49 12.12 4.44
N GLN A 380 14.36 13.22 5.19
CA GLN A 380 15.16 14.43 4.97
C GLN A 380 16.65 14.16 5.15
N GLN A 381 17.03 13.45 6.22
CA GLN A 381 18.42 13.06 6.48
C GLN A 381 18.98 12.17 5.38
N LEU A 382 18.22 11.18 4.90
CA LEU A 382 18.62 10.30 3.78
C LEU A 382 18.73 11.04 2.43
N ASN A 383 18.05 12.18 2.26
CA ASN A 383 18.20 13.00 1.06
C ASN A 383 19.45 13.88 1.07
N SER A 384 19.92 14.25 2.27
CA SER A 384 21.10 15.08 2.46
C SER A 384 22.41 14.30 2.36
N THR A 385 22.33 12.97 2.43
CA THR A 385 23.41 12.02 2.11
C THR A 385 23.37 11.63 0.64
#